data_AF-A0A1G8JIM8-F1
#
_entry.id   AF-A0A1G8JIM8-F1
#
_cell.length_a   1.000
_cell.length_b   1.000
_cell.length_c   1.000
_cell.angle_alpha   90.00
_cell.angle_beta   90.00
_cell.angle_gamma   90.00
#
_symmetry.space_group_name_H-M   'P 1'
#
loop_
_entity.id
_entity.type
_entity.pdbx_description
1 polymer ?
#
loop_
_entity_poly.entity_id
_entity_poly.type
_entity_poly.pdbx_seq_one_letter_code
_entity_poly.pdbx_strand_id
1 'polypeptide(L)'
;MIRAIHFDARTEFRARRLPGSVHFTDPGTDRVSYMWFFCPCGCGALDHILTGVEFRPQSGVPSWLWNGSRTEPTLRPSVRRQPHWHGWLRDGYWEAC
;
A
#
# COMPACT_ATOMS: atom_id res chain seq x y z
N MET A 1 -7.78 13.48 3.21
CA MET A 1 -6.66 12.82 2.52
C MET A 1 -5.57 12.57 3.53
N ILE A 2 -4.91 11.40 3.51
CA ILE A 2 -3.88 11.02 4.49
C ILE A 2 -2.60 10.68 3.75
N ARG A 3 -1.47 11.29 4.12
CA ARG A 3 -0.18 11.00 3.49
C ARG A 3 0.27 9.57 3.83
N ALA A 4 0.61 8.79 2.82
CA ALA A 4 1.26 7.50 2.96
C ALA A 4 2.75 7.71 3.29
N ILE A 5 3.08 7.63 4.58
CA ILE A 5 4.46 7.68 5.04
C ILE A 5 5.11 6.32 4.80
N HIS A 6 6.14 6.29 3.96
CA HIS A 6 6.91 5.08 3.68
C HIS A 6 7.97 4.83 4.74
N PHE A 7 8.13 3.57 5.12
CA PHE A 7 9.20 3.09 5.99
C PHE A 7 9.99 1.99 5.28
N ASP A 8 11.30 2.17 5.12
CA ASP A 8 12.17 1.13 4.56
C ASP A 8 12.28 -0.08 5.47
N ALA A 9 12.41 0.14 6.79
CA ALA A 9 12.51 -0.93 7.77
C ALA A 9 11.13 -1.40 8.24
N ARG A 10 10.82 -2.69 8.04
CA ARG A 10 9.55 -3.28 8.52
C ARG A 10 9.37 -3.21 10.03
N THR A 11 10.47 -3.22 10.80
CA THR A 11 10.46 -3.10 12.26
C THR A 11 9.98 -1.71 12.69
N GLU A 12 10.51 -0.65 12.09
CA GLU A 12 10.09 0.73 12.36
C GLU A 12 8.65 0.96 11.94
N PHE A 13 8.27 0.52 10.74
CA PHE A 13 6.90 0.55 10.25
C PHE A 13 5.90 -0.01 11.28
N ARG A 14 6.20 -1.20 11.81
CA ARG A 14 5.36 -1.88 12.81
C ARG A 14 5.37 -1.18 14.18
N ALA A 15 6.46 -0.53 14.54
CA ALA A 15 6.56 0.21 15.80
C ALA A 15 5.74 1.52 15.75
N ARG A 16 5.78 2.24 14.61
CA ARG A 16 5.16 3.57 14.46
C ARG A 16 3.65 3.52 14.25
N ARG A 17 3.13 2.52 13.53
CA ARG A 17 1.68 2.27 13.35
C ARG A 17 0.87 3.49 12.88
N LEU A 18 1.47 4.36 12.07
CA LEU A 18 0.80 5.60 11.65
C LEU A 18 -0.35 5.28 10.67
N PRO A 19 -1.54 5.89 10.80
CA PRO A 19 -2.63 5.70 9.86
C PRO A 19 -2.18 5.94 8.41
N GLY A 20 -2.44 4.99 7.52
CA GLY A 20 -2.07 5.08 6.11
C GLY A 20 -0.56 4.92 5.81
N SER A 21 0.30 4.72 6.81
CA SER A 21 1.71 4.40 6.56
C SER A 21 1.86 3.11 5.76
N VAL A 22 2.94 3.02 4.98
CA VAL A 22 3.20 1.91 4.06
C VAL A 22 4.63 1.38 4.19
N HIS A 23 4.80 0.10 3.86
CA HIS A 23 6.10 -0.54 3.66
C HIS A 23 6.01 -1.46 2.45
N PHE A 24 6.92 -1.31 1.49
CA PHE A 24 7.03 -2.19 0.34
C PHE A 24 8.17 -3.18 0.57
N THR A 25 7.90 -4.48 0.36
CA THR A 25 8.99 -5.45 0.28
C THR A 25 9.85 -5.19 -0.95
N ASP A 26 11.10 -5.66 -0.95
CA ASP A 26 11.95 -5.61 -2.15
C ASP A 26 11.24 -6.32 -3.32
N PRO A 27 11.00 -5.62 -4.44
CA PRO A 27 10.33 -6.19 -5.60
C PRO A 27 11.19 -7.19 -6.39
N GLY A 28 12.49 -7.32 -6.10
CA GLY A 28 13.36 -8.31 -6.75
C GLY A 28 13.37 -8.24 -8.29
N THR A 29 13.63 -9.38 -8.94
CA THR A 29 13.72 -9.48 -10.40
C THR A 29 12.37 -9.61 -11.10
N ASP A 30 11.36 -10.17 -10.43
CA ASP A 30 9.99 -10.32 -10.96
C ASP A 30 9.19 -9.02 -10.87
N ARG A 31 9.74 -8.00 -10.20
CA ARG A 31 9.12 -6.69 -9.98
C ARG A 31 7.81 -6.79 -9.20
N VAL A 32 7.66 -7.81 -8.35
CA VAL A 32 6.47 -8.04 -7.51
C VAL A 32 6.79 -7.75 -6.05
N SER A 33 5.95 -6.94 -5.40
CA SER A 33 6.14 -6.55 -4.00
C SER A 33 4.85 -6.72 -3.20
N TYR A 34 4.97 -6.98 -1.90
CA TYR A 34 3.87 -6.76 -0.98
C TYR A 34 3.93 -5.35 -0.42
N MET A 35 2.87 -4.57 -0.62
CA MET A 35 2.66 -3.33 0.10
C MET A 35 1.91 -3.63 1.39
N TRP A 36 2.59 -3.51 2.51
CA TRP A 36 2.00 -3.50 3.84
C TRP A 36 1.52 -2.09 4.17
N PHE A 37 0.39 -1.97 4.86
CA PHE A 37 -0.13 -0.67 5.28
C PHE A 37 -0.98 -0.75 6.55
N PHE A 38 -0.93 0.31 7.35
CA PHE A 38 -1.90 0.50 8.42
C PHE A 38 -3.14 1.20 7.88
N CYS A 39 -4.32 0.76 8.32
CA CYS A 39 -5.59 1.23 7.78
C CYS A 39 -5.69 2.77 7.83
N PRO A 40 -5.97 3.44 6.70
CA PRO A 40 -6.03 4.90 6.68
C PRO A 40 -7.15 5.48 7.54
N CYS A 41 -8.19 4.71 7.88
CA CYS A 41 -9.25 5.22 8.77
C CYS A 41 -8.80 5.47 10.21
N GLY A 42 -7.59 5.01 10.59
CA GLY A 42 -7.03 5.22 11.92
C GLY A 42 -7.33 4.13 12.94
N CYS A 43 -8.05 3.06 12.58
CA CYS A 43 -8.34 1.95 13.50
C CYS A 43 -7.13 1.12 13.92
N GLY A 44 -5.96 1.33 13.29
CA GLY A 44 -4.72 0.62 13.61
C GLY A 44 -4.64 -0.81 13.07
N ALA A 45 -5.59 -1.25 12.25
CA ALA A 45 -5.54 -2.53 11.56
C ALA A 45 -4.37 -2.56 10.56
N LEU A 46 -3.58 -3.63 10.59
CA LEU A 46 -2.47 -3.86 9.67
C LEU A 46 -2.91 -4.80 8.55
N ASP A 47 -2.55 -4.47 7.32
CA ASP A 47 -2.85 -5.29 6.16
C ASP A 47 -1.72 -5.30 5.13
N HIS A 48 -1.86 -6.15 4.12
CA HIS A 48 -0.98 -6.17 2.96
C HIS A 48 -1.71 -6.53 1.67
N ILE A 49 -1.16 -6.07 0.56
CA ILE A 49 -1.66 -6.36 -0.78
C ILE A 49 -0.51 -6.68 -1.74
N LEU A 50 -0.81 -7.50 -2.74
CA LEU A 50 0.14 -7.83 -3.80
C LEU A 50 0.20 -6.71 -4.82
N THR A 51 1.40 -6.23 -5.14
CA THR A 51 1.65 -5.14 -6.09
C THR A 51 2.68 -5.56 -7.14
N GLY A 52 2.56 -5.03 -8.36
CA GLY A 52 3.60 -5.13 -9.39
C GLY A 52 4.07 -3.74 -9.80
N VAL A 53 5.37 -3.59 -10.06
CA VAL A 53 5.96 -2.30 -10.44
C VAL A 53 5.74 -2.05 -11.93
N GLU A 54 4.93 -1.05 -12.29
CA GLU A 54 4.51 -0.72 -13.67
C GLU A 54 3.65 -1.80 -14.37
N PHE A 55 3.19 -2.82 -13.64
CA PHE A 55 2.24 -3.80 -14.14
C PHE A 55 1.35 -4.32 -13.02
N ARG A 56 0.18 -4.87 -13.38
CA ARG A 56 -0.67 -5.57 -12.42
C ARG A 56 -0.34 -7.07 -12.47
N PRO A 57 0.14 -7.69 -11.37
CA PRO A 57 0.46 -9.11 -11.37
C PRO A 57 -0.76 -9.97 -11.73
N GLN A 58 -0.62 -10.86 -12.70
CA GLN A 58 -1.60 -11.92 -12.95
C GLN A 58 -1.40 -12.99 -11.88
N SER A 59 -2.31 -13.04 -10.92
CA SER A 59 -2.24 -13.98 -9.80
C SER A 59 -3.64 -14.49 -9.47
N GLY A 60 -3.73 -15.61 -8.76
CA GLY A 60 -5.01 -16.12 -8.24
C GLY A 60 -5.63 -15.28 -7.12
N VAL A 61 -5.00 -14.17 -6.74
CA VAL A 61 -5.44 -13.28 -5.66
C VAL A 61 -5.59 -11.83 -6.16
N PRO A 62 -6.33 -10.96 -5.45
CA PRO A 62 -6.37 -9.54 -5.77
C PRO A 62 -4.96 -8.93 -5.78
N SER A 63 -4.66 -8.21 -6.86
CA SER A 63 -3.38 -7.55 -7.08
C SER A 63 -3.57 -6.13 -7.61
N TRP A 64 -2.53 -5.30 -7.47
CA TRP A 64 -2.51 -3.90 -7.88
C TRP A 64 -1.30 -3.59 -8.75
N LEU A 65 -1.49 -2.66 -9.69
CA LEU A 65 -0.40 -1.96 -10.34
C LEU A 65 0.09 -0.87 -9.40
N TRP A 66 1.39 -0.83 -9.15
CA TRP A 66 2.10 0.22 -8.43
C TRP A 66 3.07 0.94 -9.36
N ASN A 67 3.13 2.27 -9.27
CA ASN A 67 4.05 3.10 -10.06
C ASN A 67 5.54 3.02 -9.63
N GLY A 68 5.90 2.13 -8.71
CA GLY A 68 7.27 1.98 -8.20
C GLY A 68 7.78 3.10 -7.28
N SER A 69 7.03 4.19 -7.11
CA SER A 69 7.43 5.30 -6.26
C SER A 69 7.17 4.99 -4.79
N ARG A 70 8.20 5.13 -3.95
CA ARG A 70 8.10 5.02 -2.48
C ARG A 70 7.69 6.34 -1.82
N THR A 71 7.93 7.48 -2.46
CA THR A 71 7.61 8.82 -1.95
C THR A 71 6.21 9.26 -2.35
N GLU A 72 5.78 8.87 -3.55
CA GLU A 72 4.51 9.21 -4.19
C GLU A 72 3.85 7.94 -4.74
N PRO A 73 3.61 6.91 -3.89
CA PRO A 73 3.02 5.67 -4.35
C PRO A 73 1.64 5.94 -4.93
N THR A 74 1.41 5.36 -6.11
CA THR A 74 0.10 5.32 -6.75
C THR A 74 -0.27 3.88 -7.06
N LEU A 75 -1.50 3.48 -6.70
CA LEU A 75 -2.05 2.16 -6.96
C LEU A 75 -3.24 2.20 -7.91
N ARG A 76 -3.35 1.18 -8.76
CA ARG A 76 -4.55 0.90 -9.55
C ARG A 76 -4.91 -0.60 -9.48
N PRO A 77 -6.17 -0.98 -9.21
CA PRO A 77 -7.36 -0.13 -8.94
C PRO A 77 -7.40 0.43 -7.50
N SER A 78 -8.56 0.90 -7.04
CA SER A 78 -8.79 1.29 -5.64
C SER A 78 -8.51 0.14 -4.67
N VAL A 79 -8.21 0.46 -3.42
CA VAL A 79 -8.07 -0.50 -2.31
C VAL A 79 -9.38 -0.53 -1.53
N ARG A 80 -9.96 -1.73 -1.41
CA ARG A 80 -11.16 -2.00 -0.59
C ARG A 80 -10.81 -3.00 0.49
N ARG A 81 -10.89 -2.59 1.77
CA ARG A 81 -10.76 -3.45 2.96
C ARG A 81 -11.98 -3.23 3.84
N GLN A 82 -12.93 -4.15 3.77
CA GLN A 82 -14.17 -4.03 4.52
C GLN A 82 -13.98 -4.39 5.99
N PRO A 83 -14.74 -3.76 6.92
CA PRO A 83 -15.65 -2.62 6.70
C PRO A 83 -14.97 -1.25 6.73
N HIS A 84 -13.64 -1.20 6.86
CA HIS A 84 -12.93 -0.01 7.34
C HIS A 84 -12.51 1.01 6.28
N TRP A 85 -12.25 0.58 5.05
CA TRP A 85 -11.68 1.45 4.03
C TRP A 85 -12.13 1.07 2.62
N HIS A 86 -12.48 2.08 1.83
CA HIS A 86 -12.56 2.00 0.38
C HIS A 86 -12.09 3.32 -0.22
N GLY A 87 -11.03 3.27 -1.01
CA GLY A 87 -10.40 4.47 -1.54
C GLY A 87 -9.20 4.19 -2.42
N TRP A 88 -8.53 5.25 -2.83
CA TRP A 88 -7.37 5.24 -3.71
C TRP A 88 -6.10 5.61 -2.95
N LEU A 89 -4.96 5.10 -3.43
CA LEU A 89 -3.64 5.63 -3.10
C LEU A 89 -3.10 6.29 -4.36
N ARG A 90 -2.95 7.62 -4.35
CA ARG A 90 -2.53 8.42 -5.50
C ARG A 90 -1.58 9.51 -5.04
N ASP A 91 -0.48 9.67 -5.75
CA ASP A 91 0.54 10.69 -5.49
C ASP A 91 0.98 10.72 -4.01
N GLY A 92 1.00 9.56 -3.37
CA GLY A 92 1.34 9.40 -1.96
C GLY A 92 0.24 9.74 -0.96
N TYR A 93 -1.02 9.92 -1.38
CA TYR A 93 -2.15 10.18 -0.50
C TYR A 93 -3.24 9.11 -0.61
N TRP A 94 -3.75 8.71 0.55
CA TRP A 94 -4.99 7.95 0.67
C TRP A 94 -6.20 8.87 0.55
N GLU A 95 -7.03 8.61 -0.45
CA GLU A 95 -8.25 9.33 -0.80
C GLU A 95 -9.44 8.37 -0.65
N ALA A 96 -10.41 8.69 0.21
CA ALA A 96 -11.65 7.90 0.27
C ALA A 96 -12.44 8.03 -1.04
N CYS A 97 -13.20 6.98 -1.39
CA CYS A 97 -14.10 7.01 -2.54
C CYS A 97 -15.26 7.99 -2.34
#